data_AF-A0A920E720-F1
#
_entry.id   AF-A0A920E720-F1
#
_cell.length_a   1.000
_cell.length_b   1.000
_cell.length_c   1.000
_cell.angle_alpha   90.00
_cell.angle_beta   90.00
_cell.angle_gamma   90.00
#
_symmetry.space_group_name_H-M   'P 1'
#
loop_
_entity.id
_entity.type
_entity.pdbx_description
1 polymer ?
#
loop_
_entity_poly.entity_id
_entity_poly.type
_entity_poly.pdbx_seq_one_letter_code
_entity_poly.pdbx_strand_id
1 'polypeptide(L)'
;MEKKGIECFLGGLPWERYTIDPYPGPRTFESILNMNTVNESIGLVSAKTKTLDGLYFSESKFSRFVRNKVFLINIFNSLDDIADDLLSFCKKEKIDCVYGLDVGGDVLARGDEKGLASPLADSIMLNVLYKISNKIKTSIGILGFGSDGELNQKEILKSLELISKKKGLISSLGIDSESYQLMKKMILSIETDASRIPLLAYEGKYGLTPIRRGRIKVDVHPMCQITFIVDTKILFKFVSKVSRTISKAANIFDASELLIKNNYPSEFNYEIKKHKEAISLKNIK
;
A
#
# COMPACT_ATOMS: atom_id res chain seq x y z
N MET A 1 -12.89 -10.59 7.15
CA MET A 1 -13.37 -10.09 8.45
C MET A 1 -14.89 -9.95 8.46
N GLU A 2 -15.47 -9.26 7.48
CA GLU A 2 -16.92 -9.00 7.39
C GLU A 2 -17.80 -10.25 7.37
N LYS A 3 -17.37 -11.33 6.70
CA LYS A 3 -18.08 -12.62 6.72
C LYS A 3 -18.23 -13.23 8.13
N LYS A 4 -17.42 -12.77 9.08
CA LYS A 4 -17.48 -13.13 10.50
C LYS A 4 -18.26 -12.11 11.33
N GLY A 5 -19.00 -11.19 10.70
CA GLY A 5 -19.79 -10.15 11.36
C GLY A 5 -18.96 -8.98 11.90
N ILE A 6 -17.70 -8.84 11.48
CA ILE A 6 -16.82 -7.75 11.94
C ILE A 6 -17.03 -6.53 11.04
N GLU A 7 -17.37 -5.40 11.64
CA GLU A 7 -17.44 -4.11 10.94
C GLU A 7 -16.04 -3.69 10.49
N CYS A 8 -15.92 -3.31 9.20
CA CYS A 8 -14.66 -2.90 8.60
C CYS A 8 -14.77 -1.48 8.05
N PHE A 9 -13.74 -0.69 8.33
CA PHE A 9 -13.44 0.57 7.67
C PHE A 9 -12.30 0.29 6.67
N LEU A 10 -12.46 0.72 5.43
CA LEU A 10 -11.51 0.43 4.35
C LEU A 10 -10.81 1.72 3.97
N GLY A 11 -9.54 1.65 3.57
CA GLY A 11 -8.85 2.85 3.13
C GLY A 11 -7.60 2.58 2.34
N GLY A 12 -7.12 3.63 1.70
CA GLY A 12 -5.88 3.64 0.95
C GLY A 12 -5.31 5.04 0.87
N LEU A 13 -4.44 5.27 -0.10
CA LEU A 13 -3.70 6.53 -0.23
C LEU A 13 -4.20 7.25 -1.48
N PRO A 14 -4.21 8.59 -1.51
CA PRO A 14 -4.57 9.36 -2.70
C PRO A 14 -3.43 9.33 -3.73
N TRP A 15 -2.90 8.16 -4.03
CA TRP A 15 -1.69 7.97 -4.83
C TRP A 15 -1.90 6.89 -5.88
N GLU A 16 -1.98 7.33 -7.13
CA GLU A 16 -1.99 6.45 -8.28
C GLU A 16 -0.63 6.42 -8.94
N ARG A 17 -0.28 5.29 -9.55
CA ARG A 17 0.98 5.18 -10.32
C ARG A 17 0.98 6.20 -11.44
N TYR A 18 2.17 6.72 -11.79
CA TYR A 18 2.33 7.69 -12.89
C TYR A 18 1.70 7.31 -14.24
N THR A 19 1.52 6.01 -14.51
CA THR A 19 0.86 5.54 -15.75
C THR A 19 -0.66 5.74 -15.77
N ILE A 20 -1.25 6.01 -14.60
CA ILE A 20 -2.67 6.26 -14.36
C ILE A 20 -2.85 7.77 -14.12
N ASP A 21 -2.03 8.33 -13.23
CA ASP A 21 -2.02 9.77 -12.94
C ASP A 21 -0.73 10.43 -13.44
N PRO A 22 -0.79 11.30 -14.47
CA PRO A 22 0.41 11.95 -14.99
C PRO A 22 0.98 13.05 -14.06
N TYR A 23 0.40 13.25 -12.88
CA TYR A 23 0.96 14.09 -11.83
C TYR A 23 1.65 13.22 -10.77
N PRO A 24 2.83 13.63 -10.26
CA PRO A 24 3.45 12.93 -9.15
C PRO A 24 2.50 12.89 -7.95
N GLY A 25 2.15 11.68 -7.51
CA GLY A 25 1.33 11.51 -6.32
C GLY A 25 2.18 11.63 -5.06
N PRO A 26 1.59 11.54 -3.86
CA PRO A 26 0.16 11.52 -3.61
C PRO A 26 -0.50 12.88 -3.96
N ARG A 27 -1.81 12.86 -4.20
CA ARG A 27 -2.63 14.08 -4.38
C ARG A 27 -2.98 14.66 -3.02
N THR A 28 -2.93 15.99 -2.91
CA THR A 28 -3.31 16.68 -1.66
C THR A 28 -4.84 16.71 -1.53
N PHE A 29 -5.35 16.85 -0.32
CA PHE A 29 -6.79 16.91 -0.06
C PHE A 29 -7.48 18.11 -0.72
N GLU A 30 -6.79 19.25 -0.86
CA GLU A 30 -7.29 20.44 -1.55
C GLU A 30 -7.50 20.20 -3.04
N SER A 31 -6.79 19.23 -3.62
CA SER A 31 -6.92 18.84 -5.02
C SER A 31 -8.06 17.84 -5.27
N ILE A 32 -8.84 17.47 -4.26
CA ILE A 32 -9.86 16.43 -4.31
C ILE A 32 -11.27 17.02 -4.14
N LEU A 33 -12.17 16.67 -5.07
CA LEU A 33 -13.59 17.00 -5.07
C LEU A 33 -14.43 15.85 -4.49
N ASN A 34 -15.59 16.19 -3.92
CA ASN A 34 -16.58 15.24 -3.38
C ASN A 34 -16.00 14.28 -2.32
N MET A 35 -15.09 14.78 -1.49
CA MET A 35 -14.56 14.10 -0.32
C MET A 35 -15.02 14.84 0.94
N ASN A 36 -15.39 14.11 1.97
CA ASN A 36 -15.73 14.71 3.26
C ASN A 36 -14.55 14.54 4.22
N THR A 37 -13.86 15.63 4.53
CA THR A 37 -12.74 15.63 5.49
C THR A 37 -13.23 15.20 6.87
N VAL A 38 -12.56 14.21 7.47
CA VAL A 38 -12.83 13.71 8.82
C VAL A 38 -11.91 14.38 9.83
N ASN A 39 -10.62 14.48 9.48
CA ASN A 39 -9.57 15.26 10.13
C ASN A 39 -8.46 15.57 9.10
N GLU A 40 -7.34 16.13 9.52
CA GLU A 40 -6.25 16.58 8.64
C GLU A 40 -5.61 15.44 7.82
N SER A 41 -5.60 14.23 8.39
CA SER A 41 -5.05 13.04 7.73
C SER A 41 -6.07 12.08 7.13
N ILE A 42 -7.38 12.23 7.35
CA ILE A 42 -8.40 11.26 6.90
C ILE A 42 -9.56 11.94 6.18
N GLY A 43 -9.87 11.46 4.97
CA GLY A 43 -11.00 11.91 4.18
C GLY A 43 -11.92 10.76 3.77
N LEU A 44 -13.23 10.91 3.97
CA LEU A 44 -14.23 9.94 3.53
C LEU A 44 -14.50 10.07 2.03
N VAL A 45 -14.43 8.94 1.33
CA VAL A 45 -14.54 8.81 -0.12
C VAL A 45 -15.86 8.16 -0.53
N SER A 46 -16.31 8.54 -1.72
CA SER A 46 -17.45 7.95 -2.41
C SER A 46 -17.11 7.65 -3.87
N ALA A 47 -18.04 7.00 -4.57
CA ALA A 47 -17.93 6.70 -6.00
C ALA A 47 -17.81 7.95 -6.90
N LYS A 48 -18.09 9.14 -6.35
CA LYS A 48 -18.04 10.45 -7.01
C LYS A 48 -16.77 11.25 -6.67
N THR A 49 -15.97 10.78 -5.72
CA THR A 49 -14.72 11.43 -5.34
C THR A 49 -13.73 11.35 -6.49
N LYS A 50 -13.10 12.48 -6.79
CA LYS A 50 -12.16 12.61 -7.90
C LYS A 50 -11.26 13.81 -7.68
N THR A 51 -10.13 13.88 -8.35
CA THR A 51 -9.30 15.08 -8.37
C THR A 51 -9.98 16.23 -9.13
N LEU A 52 -9.46 17.46 -8.96
CA LEU A 52 -9.90 18.66 -9.71
C LEU A 52 -9.80 18.47 -11.23
N ASP A 53 -8.77 17.75 -11.71
CA ASP A 53 -8.56 17.42 -13.13
C ASP A 53 -9.33 16.16 -13.59
N GLY A 54 -10.15 15.56 -12.71
CA GLY A 54 -11.14 14.55 -13.08
C GLY A 54 -10.73 13.09 -12.93
N LEU A 55 -9.56 12.80 -12.37
CA LEU A 55 -9.09 11.44 -12.08
C LEU A 55 -9.91 10.83 -10.92
N TYR A 56 -10.39 9.60 -11.11
CA TYR A 56 -10.98 8.80 -10.04
C TYR A 56 -9.94 7.86 -9.45
N PHE A 57 -9.73 7.93 -8.13
CA PHE A 57 -8.85 7.03 -7.39
C PHE A 57 -9.36 5.58 -7.41
N SER A 58 -8.45 4.65 -7.19
CA SER A 58 -8.72 3.24 -6.94
C SER A 58 -9.73 3.06 -5.80
N GLU A 59 -9.62 3.85 -4.73
CA GLU A 59 -10.56 3.88 -3.59
C GLU A 59 -11.95 4.37 -4.02
N SER A 60 -12.01 5.36 -4.91
CA SER A 60 -13.28 5.89 -5.44
C SER A 60 -13.97 4.84 -6.30
N LYS A 61 -13.23 4.13 -7.16
CA LYS A 61 -13.73 3.02 -7.96
C LYS A 61 -14.14 1.83 -7.07
N PHE A 62 -13.31 1.51 -6.07
CA PHE A 62 -13.52 0.43 -5.11
C PHE A 62 -14.78 0.62 -4.28
N SER A 63 -15.09 1.85 -3.87
CA SER A 63 -16.31 2.17 -3.11
C SER A 63 -17.62 1.78 -3.81
N ARG A 64 -17.60 1.51 -5.12
CA ARG A 64 -18.77 1.01 -5.89
C ARG A 64 -19.08 -0.46 -5.63
N PHE A 65 -18.11 -1.21 -5.12
CA PHE A 65 -18.19 -2.67 -4.94
C PHE A 65 -18.41 -3.08 -3.50
N VAL A 66 -18.32 -2.15 -2.55
CA VAL A 66 -18.41 -2.41 -1.12
C VAL A 66 -19.48 -1.54 -0.47
N ARG A 67 -20.03 -2.00 0.65
CA ARG A 67 -20.97 -1.20 1.46
C ARG A 67 -20.25 -0.40 2.55
N ASN A 68 -18.99 -0.73 2.82
CA ASN A 68 -18.17 -0.10 3.84
C ASN A 68 -17.86 1.34 3.49
N LYS A 69 -17.64 2.14 4.53
CA LYS A 69 -17.01 3.45 4.39
C LYS A 69 -15.58 3.24 3.89
N VAL A 70 -15.22 3.98 2.84
CA VAL A 70 -13.86 3.98 2.24
C VAL A 70 -13.22 5.33 2.51
N PHE A 71 -11.95 5.33 2.93
CA PHE A 71 -11.22 6.54 3.30
C PHE A 71 -9.92 6.68 2.51
N LEU A 72 -9.46 7.92 2.39
CA LEU A 72 -8.10 8.25 1.99
C LEU A 72 -7.32 8.72 3.20
N ILE A 73 -6.06 8.30 3.28
CA ILE A 73 -5.10 8.78 4.28
C ILE A 73 -4.14 9.76 3.60
N ASN A 74 -4.17 11.01 4.05
CA ASN A 74 -3.23 12.04 3.63
C ASN A 74 -1.88 11.82 4.34
N ILE A 75 -0.84 11.63 3.54
CA ILE A 75 0.53 11.37 3.99
C ILE A 75 1.48 12.57 3.79
N PHE A 76 0.96 13.77 3.52
CA PHE A 76 1.75 15.01 3.50
C PHE A 76 2.11 15.52 4.90
N ASN A 77 1.31 15.18 5.91
CA ASN A 77 1.54 15.56 7.31
C ASN A 77 2.73 14.80 7.91
N SER A 78 3.15 15.19 9.12
CA SER A 78 4.21 14.46 9.81
C SER A 78 3.75 13.05 10.20
N LEU A 79 4.71 12.12 10.36
CA LEU A 79 4.39 10.75 10.75
C LEU A 79 3.70 10.68 12.13
N ASP A 80 3.97 11.63 13.01
CA ASP A 80 3.32 11.74 14.32
C ASP A 80 1.89 12.27 14.19
N ASP A 81 1.66 13.30 13.38
CA ASP A 81 0.32 13.85 13.15
C ASP A 81 -0.60 12.80 12.51
N ILE A 82 -0.13 12.08 11.48
CA ILE A 82 -0.89 11.01 10.83
C ILE A 82 -1.24 9.90 11.84
N ALA A 83 -0.30 9.55 12.74
CA ALA A 83 -0.51 8.54 13.77
C ALA A 83 -1.54 8.99 14.82
N ASP A 84 -1.47 10.24 15.26
CA ASP A 84 -2.42 10.79 16.23
C ASP A 84 -3.82 10.94 15.63
N ASP A 85 -3.92 11.39 14.37
CA ASP A 85 -5.19 11.47 13.65
C ASP A 85 -5.83 10.10 13.42
N LEU A 86 -5.04 9.10 13.01
CA LEU A 86 -5.52 7.73 12.84
C LEU A 86 -6.00 7.14 14.17
N LEU A 87 -5.24 7.36 15.25
CA LEU A 87 -5.64 6.89 16.57
C LEU A 87 -6.90 7.60 17.08
N SER A 88 -7.02 8.91 16.86
CA SER A 88 -8.20 9.70 17.20
C SER A 88 -9.44 9.17 16.48
N PHE A 89 -9.31 8.91 15.18
CA PHE A 89 -10.35 8.27 14.38
C PHE A 89 -10.73 6.89 14.91
N CYS A 90 -9.75 6.03 15.22
CA CYS A 90 -10.01 4.72 15.80
C CYS A 90 -10.77 4.82 17.13
N LYS A 91 -10.43 5.76 18.01
CA LYS A 91 -11.15 5.95 19.28
C LYS A 91 -12.59 6.42 19.04
N LYS A 92 -12.79 7.37 18.13
CA LYS A 92 -14.12 7.93 17.81
C LYS A 92 -15.05 6.87 17.23
N GLU A 93 -14.56 6.08 16.29
CA GLU A 93 -15.33 5.01 15.62
C GLU A 93 -15.27 3.67 16.40
N LYS A 94 -14.65 3.63 17.59
CA LYS A 94 -14.52 2.43 18.44
C LYS A 94 -13.87 1.23 17.72
N ILE A 95 -12.83 1.50 16.95
CA ILE A 95 -12.04 0.49 16.23
C ILE A 95 -11.08 -0.19 17.21
N ASP A 96 -11.12 -1.53 17.27
CA ASP A 96 -10.27 -2.33 18.16
C ASP A 96 -8.90 -2.69 17.58
N CYS A 97 -8.79 -2.72 16.24
CA CYS A 97 -7.56 -3.11 15.55
C CYS A 97 -7.43 -2.48 14.16
N VAL A 98 -6.18 -2.28 13.73
CA VAL A 98 -5.84 -1.72 12.41
C VAL A 98 -4.93 -2.69 11.66
N TYR A 99 -5.28 -2.97 10.41
CA TYR A 99 -4.48 -3.78 9.50
C TYR A 99 -3.93 -2.90 8.39
N GLY A 100 -2.60 -2.84 8.24
CA GLY A 100 -1.98 -2.41 6.99
C GLY A 100 -2.03 -3.56 5.99
N LEU A 101 -2.32 -3.29 4.72
CA LEU A 101 -2.34 -4.30 3.66
C LEU A 101 -1.40 -3.89 2.53
N ASP A 102 -0.46 -4.78 2.23
CA ASP A 102 0.49 -4.66 1.13
C ASP A 102 0.22 -5.83 0.14
N VAL A 103 0.12 -5.50 -1.15
CA VAL A 103 -0.02 -6.47 -2.24
C VAL A 103 1.26 -6.49 -3.06
N GLY A 104 2.09 -7.49 -2.81
CA GLY A 104 3.45 -7.55 -3.33
C GLY A 104 4.38 -8.00 -2.22
N GLY A 105 4.60 -7.15 -1.22
CA GLY A 105 5.46 -7.43 -0.09
C GLY A 105 6.68 -6.54 0.01
N ASP A 106 6.72 -5.38 -0.65
CA ASP A 106 7.82 -4.41 -0.51
C ASP A 106 7.92 -3.84 0.92
N VAL A 107 6.86 -3.91 1.72
CA VAL A 107 6.94 -3.65 3.18
C VAL A 107 7.87 -4.62 3.92
N LEU A 108 8.14 -5.80 3.35
CA LEU A 108 9.07 -6.81 3.88
C LEU A 108 10.53 -6.56 3.47
N ALA A 109 10.80 -5.50 2.70
CA ALA A 109 12.14 -5.18 2.23
C ALA A 109 13.09 -4.86 3.40
N ARG A 110 14.26 -5.49 3.39
CA ARG A 110 15.37 -5.20 4.30
C ARG A 110 16.29 -4.10 3.77
N GLY A 111 16.11 -3.70 2.51
CA GLY A 111 16.88 -2.68 1.82
C GLY A 111 18.09 -3.23 1.06
N ASP A 112 18.25 -4.55 0.94
CA ASP A 112 19.27 -5.18 0.11
C ASP A 112 18.69 -5.79 -1.18
N GLU A 113 17.37 -5.71 -1.35
CA GLU A 113 16.65 -6.25 -2.49
C GLU A 113 16.85 -5.40 -3.75
N LYS A 114 17.45 -6.01 -4.78
CA LYS A 114 17.80 -5.31 -6.02
C LYS A 114 16.60 -4.80 -6.80
N GLY A 115 15.45 -5.45 -6.63
CA GLY A 115 14.21 -5.15 -7.36
C GLY A 115 13.33 -4.11 -6.69
N LEU A 116 13.66 -3.68 -5.45
CA LEU A 116 12.90 -2.67 -4.73
C LEU A 116 12.79 -1.39 -5.55
N ALA A 117 11.60 -0.81 -5.63
CA ALA A 117 11.32 0.37 -6.43
C ALA A 117 10.33 1.36 -5.77
N SER A 118 9.34 0.90 -4.99
CA SER A 118 8.31 1.78 -4.40
C SER A 118 8.10 1.67 -2.87
N PRO A 119 9.16 1.75 -2.03
CA PRO A 119 9.00 1.51 -0.60
C PRO A 119 8.45 2.67 0.23
N LEU A 120 8.27 3.88 -0.34
CA LEU A 120 8.02 5.09 0.45
C LEU A 120 6.63 5.06 1.11
N ALA A 121 5.59 4.76 0.35
CA ALA A 121 4.21 4.69 0.86
C ALA A 121 4.08 3.66 1.99
N ASP A 122 4.54 2.43 1.76
CA ASP A 122 4.51 1.35 2.76
C ASP A 122 5.38 1.66 3.97
N SER A 123 6.51 2.34 3.75
CA SER A 123 7.36 2.76 4.86
C SER A 123 6.74 3.85 5.73
N ILE A 124 6.03 4.81 5.14
CA ILE A 124 5.29 5.83 5.89
C ILE A 124 4.21 5.15 6.73
N MET A 125 3.37 4.32 6.10
CA MET A 125 2.26 3.68 6.80
C MET A 125 2.73 2.66 7.85
N LEU A 126 3.83 1.93 7.62
CA LEU A 126 4.41 1.07 8.65
C LEU A 126 4.92 1.87 9.86
N ASN A 127 5.50 3.06 9.65
CA ASN A 127 5.87 3.95 10.76
C ASN A 127 4.65 4.43 11.55
N VAL A 128 3.60 4.87 10.85
CA VAL A 128 2.33 5.32 11.46
C VAL A 128 1.73 4.20 12.32
N LEU A 129 1.61 2.99 11.76
CA LEU A 129 1.08 1.83 12.48
C LEU A 129 1.98 1.44 13.65
N TYR A 130 3.30 1.51 13.49
CA TYR A 130 4.23 1.26 14.59
C TYR A 130 4.06 2.27 15.74
N LYS A 131 3.88 3.56 15.46
CA LYS A 131 3.68 4.60 16.49
C LYS A 131 2.42 4.37 17.33
N ILE A 132 1.32 3.92 16.72
CA ILE A 132 0.06 3.65 17.44
C ILE A 132 -0.01 2.26 18.08
N SER A 133 0.91 1.35 17.75
CA SER A 133 0.87 -0.07 18.15
C SER A 133 0.97 -0.36 19.66
N ASN A 134 1.29 0.65 20.49
CA ASN A 134 1.21 0.56 21.95
C ASN A 134 -0.18 0.91 22.51
N LYS A 135 -1.03 1.55 21.70
CA LYS A 135 -2.34 2.08 22.10
C LYS A 135 -3.50 1.32 21.47
N ILE A 136 -3.29 0.72 20.30
CA ILE A 136 -4.27 -0.13 19.58
C ILE A 136 -3.54 -1.32 18.94
N LYS A 137 -4.24 -2.45 18.76
CA LYS A 137 -3.68 -3.62 18.09
C LYS A 137 -3.44 -3.31 16.61
N THR A 138 -2.21 -3.52 16.14
CA THR A 138 -1.86 -3.35 14.73
C THR A 138 -1.26 -4.62 14.14
N SER A 139 -1.51 -4.88 12.86
CA SER A 139 -0.88 -5.97 12.11
C SER A 139 -0.71 -5.57 10.65
N ILE A 140 0.19 -6.25 9.92
CA ILE A 140 0.36 -6.07 8.48
C ILE A 140 -0.01 -7.36 7.77
N GLY A 141 -0.87 -7.28 6.77
CA GLY A 141 -1.19 -8.37 5.86
C GLY A 141 -0.43 -8.19 4.55
N ILE A 142 0.30 -9.23 4.13
CA ILE A 142 1.06 -9.24 2.87
C ILE A 142 0.45 -10.29 1.96
N LEU A 143 -0.20 -9.84 0.88
CA LEU A 143 -0.80 -10.70 -0.14
C LEU A 143 0.11 -10.78 -1.37
N GLY A 144 0.11 -11.93 -2.05
CA GLY A 144 0.64 -12.03 -3.42
C GLY A 144 2.05 -12.57 -3.54
N PHE A 145 2.82 -12.61 -2.45
CA PHE A 145 4.15 -13.24 -2.39
C PHE A 145 5.10 -12.79 -3.52
N GLY A 146 5.30 -11.47 -3.66
CA GLY A 146 6.13 -10.86 -4.70
C GLY A 146 5.38 -10.56 -5.99
N SER A 147 4.06 -10.39 -5.92
CA SER A 147 3.19 -10.16 -7.07
C SER A 147 3.43 -8.83 -7.80
N ASP A 148 4.07 -7.87 -7.15
CA ASP A 148 4.46 -6.57 -7.70
C ASP A 148 5.79 -6.60 -8.47
N GLY A 149 6.55 -7.69 -8.31
CA GLY A 149 7.86 -7.96 -8.90
C GLY A 149 9.04 -7.27 -8.22
N GLU A 150 8.88 -6.71 -7.02
CA GLU A 150 9.94 -5.96 -6.35
C GLU A 150 10.85 -6.85 -5.51
N LEU A 151 10.26 -7.79 -4.79
CA LEU A 151 10.98 -8.80 -4.02
C LEU A 151 10.85 -10.17 -4.67
N ASN A 152 11.95 -10.92 -4.70
CA ASN A 152 11.91 -12.31 -5.10
C ASN A 152 11.52 -13.24 -3.93
N GLN A 153 11.10 -14.46 -4.27
CA GLN A 153 10.63 -15.45 -3.29
C GLN A 153 11.63 -15.72 -2.17
N LYS A 154 12.94 -15.76 -2.46
CA LYS A 154 13.97 -15.99 -1.44
C LYS A 154 14.07 -14.83 -0.46
N GLU A 155 13.92 -13.60 -0.94
CA GLU A 155 13.93 -12.39 -0.11
C GLU A 155 12.71 -12.36 0.83
N ILE A 156 11.52 -12.69 0.32
CA ILE A 156 10.30 -12.78 1.12
C ILE A 156 10.43 -13.87 2.19
N LEU A 157 10.88 -15.08 1.81
CA LEU A 157 11.08 -16.19 2.76
C LEU A 157 12.05 -15.81 3.88
N LYS A 158 13.17 -15.14 3.58
CA LYS A 158 14.11 -14.65 4.60
C LYS A 158 13.45 -13.67 5.56
N SER A 159 12.66 -12.72 5.04
CA SER A 159 11.95 -11.76 5.88
C SER A 159 10.91 -12.46 6.78
N LEU A 160 10.14 -13.42 6.25
CA LEU A 160 9.20 -14.22 7.03
C LEU A 160 9.88 -15.12 8.06
N GLU A 161 11.07 -15.66 7.76
CA GLU A 161 11.89 -16.43 8.70
C GLU A 161 12.31 -15.57 9.91
N LEU A 162 12.81 -14.35 9.66
CA LEU A 162 13.18 -13.42 10.72
C LEU A 162 11.99 -13.05 11.60
N ILE A 163 10.84 -12.80 11.00
CA ILE A 163 9.58 -12.50 11.70
C ILE A 163 9.17 -13.71 12.55
N SER A 164 9.23 -14.92 12.00
CA SER A 164 8.85 -16.16 12.69
C SER A 164 9.76 -16.46 13.88
N LYS A 165 11.08 -16.25 13.75
CA LYS A 165 12.04 -16.36 14.88
C LYS A 165 11.70 -15.45 16.05
N LYS A 166 11.03 -14.32 15.78
CA LYS A 166 10.56 -13.36 16.80
C LYS A 166 9.10 -13.61 17.22
N LYS A 167 8.48 -14.71 16.77
CA LYS A 167 7.07 -15.05 17.01
C LYS A 167 6.10 -13.99 16.46
N GLY A 168 6.48 -13.32 15.37
CA GLY A 168 5.69 -12.26 14.75
C GLY A 168 4.85 -12.69 13.55
N LEU A 169 4.95 -13.94 13.13
CA LEU A 169 4.06 -14.49 12.11
C LEU A 169 2.77 -14.92 12.82
N ILE A 170 1.71 -14.12 12.68
CA ILE A 170 0.48 -14.27 13.47
C ILE A 170 -0.45 -15.30 12.84
N SER A 171 -0.67 -15.22 11.53
CA SER A 171 -1.61 -16.08 10.82
C SER A 171 -1.39 -16.02 9.31
N SER A 172 -2.14 -16.84 8.57
CA SER A 172 -2.23 -16.78 7.12
C SER A 172 -3.67 -17.03 6.67
N LEU A 173 -4.06 -16.41 5.57
CA LEU A 173 -5.41 -16.47 5.00
C LEU A 173 -5.33 -16.69 3.50
N GLY A 174 -6.01 -17.71 2.98
CA GLY A 174 -6.17 -17.92 1.55
C GLY A 174 -7.31 -17.09 0.97
N ILE A 175 -7.24 -16.80 -0.33
CA ILE A 175 -8.38 -16.28 -1.09
C ILE A 175 -9.43 -17.38 -1.21
N ASP A 176 -10.67 -17.09 -0.80
CA ASP A 176 -11.82 -17.95 -1.01
C ASP A 176 -12.61 -17.58 -2.27
N SER A 177 -13.55 -18.43 -2.69
CA SER A 177 -14.31 -18.28 -3.93
C SER A 177 -15.06 -16.95 -4.02
N GLU A 178 -15.69 -16.50 -2.95
CA GLU A 178 -16.43 -15.23 -2.94
C GLU A 178 -15.48 -14.02 -3.01
N SER A 179 -14.35 -14.06 -2.28
CA SER A 179 -13.31 -13.01 -2.37
C SER A 179 -12.73 -12.95 -3.78
N TYR A 180 -12.47 -14.10 -4.40
CA TYR A 180 -12.04 -14.22 -5.78
C TYR A 180 -13.05 -13.59 -6.75
N GLN A 181 -14.34 -13.91 -6.63
CA GLN A 181 -15.37 -13.35 -7.51
C GLN A 181 -15.50 -11.83 -7.36
N LEU A 182 -15.39 -11.31 -6.14
CA LEU A 182 -15.41 -9.88 -5.87
C LEU A 182 -14.19 -9.18 -6.47
N MET A 183 -12.98 -9.68 -6.17
CA MET A 183 -11.73 -9.14 -6.73
C MET A 183 -11.71 -9.20 -8.25
N LYS A 184 -12.19 -10.30 -8.85
CA LYS A 184 -12.29 -10.46 -10.31
C LYS A 184 -13.17 -9.39 -10.96
N LYS A 185 -14.26 -8.98 -10.31
CA LYS A 185 -15.09 -7.86 -10.77
C LYS A 185 -14.37 -6.52 -10.62
N MET A 186 -13.68 -6.30 -9.50
CA MET A 186 -12.96 -5.05 -9.20
C MET A 186 -11.86 -4.77 -10.23
N ILE A 187 -11.01 -5.74 -10.54
CA ILE A 187 -9.86 -5.57 -11.46
C ILE A 187 -10.25 -5.26 -12.92
N LEU A 188 -11.53 -5.36 -13.27
CA LEU A 188 -12.03 -4.93 -14.59
C LEU A 188 -12.14 -3.41 -14.70
N SER A 189 -12.23 -2.72 -13.57
CA SER A 189 -12.43 -1.27 -13.49
C SER A 189 -11.35 -0.53 -12.70
N ILE A 190 -10.56 -1.26 -11.91
CA ILE A 190 -9.45 -0.75 -11.10
C ILE A 190 -8.15 -1.30 -11.69
N GLU A 191 -7.28 -0.39 -12.11
CA GLU A 191 -6.01 -0.68 -12.75
C GLU A 191 -5.00 -1.18 -11.71
N THR A 192 -4.70 -2.49 -11.76
CA THR A 192 -3.68 -3.09 -10.90
C THR A 192 -3.04 -4.28 -11.61
N ASP A 193 -1.71 -4.36 -11.55
CA ASP A 193 -0.98 -5.56 -11.99
C ASP A 193 -0.79 -6.53 -10.82
N ALA A 194 -0.39 -6.03 -9.65
CA ALA A 194 -0.03 -6.85 -8.50
C ALA A 194 -1.24 -7.64 -7.97
N SER A 195 -2.43 -7.03 -7.89
CA SER A 195 -3.63 -7.71 -7.39
C SER A 195 -4.23 -8.70 -8.40
N ARG A 196 -3.77 -8.71 -9.67
CA ARG A 196 -4.16 -9.74 -10.65
C ARG A 196 -3.46 -11.07 -10.41
N ILE A 197 -2.24 -11.06 -9.87
CA ILE A 197 -1.43 -12.26 -9.66
C ILE A 197 -2.10 -13.26 -8.70
N PRO A 198 -2.65 -12.86 -7.54
CA PRO A 198 -3.41 -13.79 -6.69
C PRO A 198 -4.60 -14.44 -7.42
N LEU A 199 -5.25 -13.73 -8.35
CA LEU A 199 -6.37 -14.28 -9.13
C LEU A 199 -5.90 -15.28 -10.19
N LEU A 200 -4.77 -15.03 -10.83
CA LEU A 200 -4.15 -16.00 -11.75
C LEU A 200 -3.77 -17.28 -11.01
N ALA A 201 -3.17 -17.15 -9.83
CA ALA A 201 -2.83 -18.27 -8.98
C ALA A 201 -4.10 -19.05 -8.56
N TYR A 202 -5.18 -18.36 -8.19
CA TYR A 202 -6.48 -18.98 -7.87
C TYR A 202 -7.07 -19.74 -9.06
N GLU A 203 -6.89 -19.22 -10.28
CA GLU A 203 -7.31 -19.88 -11.53
C GLU A 203 -6.38 -21.04 -11.96
N GLY A 204 -5.35 -21.37 -11.18
CA GLY A 204 -4.37 -22.41 -11.51
C GLY A 204 -3.40 -22.04 -12.64
N LYS A 205 -3.30 -20.75 -12.99
CA LYS A 205 -2.40 -20.25 -14.03
C LYS A 205 -1.05 -19.93 -13.40
N TYR A 206 -0.10 -20.85 -13.57
CA TYR A 206 1.22 -20.78 -12.94
C TYR A 206 2.34 -20.47 -13.95
N GLY A 207 3.49 -20.07 -13.41
CA GLY A 207 4.71 -19.76 -14.14
C GLY A 207 4.92 -18.27 -14.40
N LEU A 208 5.94 -17.96 -15.20
CA LEU A 208 6.40 -16.59 -15.44
C LEU A 208 5.34 -15.78 -16.20
N THR A 209 4.77 -14.79 -15.52
CA THR A 209 3.75 -13.89 -16.04
C THR A 209 4.30 -12.47 -16.18
N PRO A 210 4.15 -11.82 -17.35
CA PRO A 210 4.56 -10.43 -17.52
C PRO A 210 3.63 -9.46 -16.78
N ILE A 211 4.22 -8.46 -16.12
CA ILE A 211 3.53 -7.33 -15.50
C ILE A 211 4.14 -6.01 -15.97
N ARG A 212 3.52 -4.87 -15.62
CA ARG A 212 4.00 -3.51 -15.96
C ARG A 212 4.24 -3.33 -17.46
N ARG A 213 3.33 -3.84 -18.29
CA ARG A 213 3.42 -3.89 -19.77
C ARG A 213 4.61 -4.72 -20.28
N GLY A 214 4.94 -5.82 -19.60
CA GLY A 214 6.00 -6.75 -20.00
C GLY A 214 7.41 -6.38 -19.54
N ARG A 215 7.57 -5.27 -18.81
CA ARG A 215 8.88 -4.82 -18.29
C ARG A 215 9.46 -5.74 -17.22
N ILE A 216 8.60 -6.41 -16.45
CA ILE A 216 8.99 -7.33 -15.38
C ILE A 216 8.21 -8.63 -15.55
N LYS A 217 8.80 -9.75 -15.14
CA LYS A 217 8.11 -11.04 -15.02
C LYS A 217 8.07 -11.47 -13.57
N VAL A 218 6.91 -11.94 -13.13
CA VAL A 218 6.72 -12.52 -11.79
C VAL A 218 6.41 -14.00 -11.95
N ASP A 219 6.91 -14.82 -11.05
CA ASP A 219 6.60 -16.24 -11.02
C ASP A 219 5.28 -16.44 -10.27
N VAL A 220 4.25 -16.93 -10.97
CA VAL A 220 2.94 -17.19 -10.36
C VAL A 220 2.90 -18.61 -9.81
N HIS A 221 2.65 -18.74 -8.51
CA HIS A 221 2.61 -20.02 -7.80
C HIS A 221 1.52 -20.02 -6.72
N PRO A 222 1.15 -21.17 -6.11
CA PRO A 222 0.03 -21.26 -5.18
C PRO A 222 0.11 -20.31 -3.97
N MET A 223 1.31 -19.97 -3.49
CA MET A 223 1.46 -19.06 -2.34
C MET A 223 1.04 -17.62 -2.64
N CYS A 224 0.95 -17.22 -3.92
CA CYS A 224 0.44 -15.90 -4.30
C CYS A 224 -1.01 -15.68 -3.84
N GLN A 225 -1.76 -16.74 -3.52
CA GLN A 225 -3.13 -16.67 -3.00
C GLN A 225 -3.19 -16.42 -1.49
N ILE A 226 -2.05 -16.43 -0.81
CA ILE A 226 -1.97 -16.38 0.64
C ILE A 226 -1.65 -14.96 1.09
N THR A 227 -2.43 -14.45 2.02
CA THR A 227 -2.10 -13.27 2.82
C THR A 227 -1.42 -13.73 4.10
N PHE A 228 -0.17 -13.34 4.32
CA PHE A 228 0.52 -13.54 5.59
C PHE A 228 0.27 -12.37 6.52
N ILE A 229 -0.21 -12.65 7.73
CA ILE A 229 -0.46 -11.64 8.76
C ILE A 229 0.71 -11.64 9.73
N VAL A 230 1.36 -10.48 9.88
CA VAL A 230 2.52 -10.30 10.75
C VAL A 230 2.32 -9.18 11.75
N ASP A 231 3.01 -9.27 12.88
CA ASP A 231 3.03 -8.24 13.91
C ASP A 231 3.79 -7.00 13.44
N THR A 232 3.14 -5.83 13.54
CA THR A 232 3.70 -4.55 13.09
C THR A 232 5.00 -4.19 13.79
N LYS A 233 5.09 -4.40 15.12
CA LYS A 233 6.30 -4.06 15.89
C LYS A 233 7.46 -4.94 15.48
N ILE A 234 7.22 -6.23 15.27
CA ILE A 234 8.25 -7.18 14.86
C ILE A 234 8.75 -6.87 13.45
N LEU A 235 7.84 -6.66 12.49
CA LEU A 235 8.20 -6.26 11.13
C LEU A 235 9.03 -4.96 11.13
N PHE A 236 8.54 -3.93 11.82
CA PHE A 236 9.24 -2.64 11.90
C PHE A 236 10.62 -2.75 12.56
N LYS A 237 10.75 -3.48 13.67
CA LYS A 237 12.01 -3.54 14.43
C LYS A 237 13.08 -4.44 13.79
N PHE A 238 12.67 -5.56 13.20
CA PHE A 238 13.61 -6.64 12.85
C PHE A 238 13.78 -6.85 11.34
N VAL A 239 12.85 -6.38 10.51
CA VAL A 239 12.90 -6.59 9.06
C VAL A 239 13.05 -5.28 8.32
N SER A 240 12.07 -4.38 8.42
CA SER A 240 12.00 -3.22 7.52
C SER A 240 12.99 -2.10 7.89
N LYS A 241 14.24 -2.24 7.45
CA LYS A 241 15.27 -1.20 7.60
C LYS A 241 14.91 0.05 6.83
N VAL A 242 14.26 -0.12 5.68
CA VAL A 242 13.82 0.97 4.81
C VAL A 242 12.85 1.89 5.58
N SER A 243 11.86 1.31 6.27
CA SER A 243 10.94 2.13 7.07
C SER A 243 11.59 2.75 8.29
N ARG A 244 12.52 2.05 8.98
CA ARG A 244 13.26 2.64 10.10
C ARG A 244 14.12 3.85 9.68
N THR A 245 14.60 3.87 8.44
CA THR A 245 15.43 4.96 7.89
C THR A 245 14.67 6.29 7.85
N ILE A 246 13.36 6.25 7.61
CA ILE A 246 12.52 7.46 7.54
C ILE A 246 11.75 7.74 8.83
N SER A 247 12.05 7.05 9.93
CA SER A 247 11.24 7.12 11.16
C SER A 247 11.18 8.49 11.85
N LYS A 248 12.10 9.39 11.48
CA LYS A 248 12.17 10.78 11.95
C LYS A 248 11.78 11.80 10.88
N ALA A 249 11.23 11.34 9.75
CA ALA A 249 10.86 12.23 8.67
C ALA A 249 9.78 13.21 9.10
N ALA A 250 9.96 14.49 8.78
CA ALA A 250 9.00 15.55 9.09
C ALA A 250 7.74 15.48 8.21
N ASN A 251 7.84 14.93 7.01
CA ASN A 251 6.77 14.77 6.03
C ASN A 251 7.24 13.86 4.89
N ILE A 252 6.41 13.66 3.86
CA ILE A 252 6.74 12.84 2.68
C ILE A 252 7.97 13.31 1.91
N PHE A 253 8.22 14.62 1.81
CA PHE A 253 9.37 15.16 1.09
C PHE A 253 10.67 14.76 1.79
N ASP A 254 10.73 14.98 3.10
CA ASP A 254 11.87 14.58 3.93
C ASP A 254 12.05 13.05 3.95
N ALA A 255 10.96 12.28 4.03
CA ALA A 255 11.01 10.82 3.94
C ALA A 255 11.62 10.36 2.60
N SER A 256 11.19 10.94 1.48
CA SER A 256 11.75 10.67 0.15
C SER A 256 13.24 10.99 0.09
N GLU A 257 13.66 12.14 0.62
CA GLU A 257 15.08 12.51 0.69
C GLU A 257 15.91 11.56 1.54
N LEU A 258 15.39 11.14 2.70
CA LEU A 258 16.07 10.19 3.59
C LEU A 258 16.27 8.82 2.94
N LEU A 259 15.30 8.34 2.15
CA LEU A 259 15.47 7.14 1.35
C LEU A 259 16.61 7.30 0.35
N ILE A 260 16.60 8.38 -0.43
CA ILE A 260 17.62 8.65 -1.46
C ILE A 260 19.02 8.77 -0.84
N LYS A 261 19.15 9.52 0.27
CA LYS A 261 20.42 9.69 1.02
C LYS A 261 20.98 8.35 1.52
N ASN A 262 20.13 7.33 1.69
CA ASN A 262 20.51 5.99 2.12
C ASN A 262 20.52 4.96 0.97
N ASN A 263 20.55 5.41 -0.29
CA ASN A 263 20.56 4.57 -1.49
C ASN A 263 19.33 3.66 -1.65
N TYR A 264 18.19 4.06 -1.08
CA TYR A 264 16.90 3.43 -1.35
C TYR A 264 16.17 4.17 -2.47
N PRO A 265 15.37 3.45 -3.29
CA PRO A 265 14.52 4.08 -4.28
C PRO A 265 13.41 4.88 -3.58
N SER A 266 12.84 5.85 -4.31
CA SER A 266 11.65 6.57 -3.90
C SER A 266 10.77 6.78 -5.12
N GLU A 267 9.60 6.16 -5.09
CA GLU A 267 8.57 6.29 -6.13
C GLU A 267 8.14 7.75 -6.28
N PHE A 268 8.07 8.53 -5.19
CA PHE A 268 7.79 9.97 -5.26
C PHE A 268 8.80 10.74 -6.12
N ASN A 269 10.09 10.57 -5.83
CA ASN A 269 11.15 11.23 -6.58
C ASN A 269 11.23 10.74 -8.03
N TYR A 270 10.98 9.45 -8.27
CA TYR A 270 10.88 8.89 -9.62
C TYR A 270 9.77 9.57 -10.42
N GLU A 271 8.57 9.72 -9.83
CA GLU A 271 7.44 10.37 -10.48
C GLU A 271 7.70 11.86 -10.75
N ILE A 272 8.30 12.59 -9.80
CA ILE A 272 8.71 13.98 -10.00
C ILE A 272 9.67 14.12 -11.19
N LYS A 273 10.70 13.28 -11.27
CA LYS A 273 11.68 13.31 -12.38
C LYS A 273 10.99 13.08 -13.71
N LYS A 274 10.15 12.05 -13.78
CA LYS A 274 9.40 11.70 -14.98
C LYS A 274 8.44 12.81 -15.43
N HIS A 275 7.83 13.51 -14.47
CA HIS A 275 6.97 14.65 -14.75
C HIS A 275 7.75 15.83 -15.33
N LYS A 276 8.92 16.16 -14.75
CA LYS A 276 9.81 17.21 -15.27
C LYS A 276 10.29 16.90 -16.70
N GLU A 277 10.67 15.66 -16.96
CA GLU A 277 11.05 15.20 -18.31
C GLU A 277 9.89 15.37 -19.30
N ALA A 278 8.67 14.99 -18.91
CA ALA A 278 7.48 15.13 -19.75
C ALA A 278 7.13 16.60 -20.06
N ILE A 279 7.27 17.51 -19.10
CA ILE A 279 7.06 18.96 -19.31
C ILE A 279 8.15 19.53 -20.22
N SER A 280 9.42 19.18 -19.97
CA SER A 280 10.53 19.68 -20.79
C SER A 280 10.37 19.29 -22.26
N LEU A 281 9.90 18.07 -22.55
CA LEU A 281 9.65 17.62 -23.93
C LEU A 281 8.48 18.35 -24.60
N LYS A 282 7.48 18.82 -23.83
CA LYS A 282 6.38 19.62 -24.35
C LYS A 282 6.81 21.05 -24.70
N ASN A 283 7.77 21.61 -23.97
CA ASN A 283 8.28 22.97 -24.22
C ASN A 283 9.26 23.05 -25.41
N ILE A 284 9.66 21.91 -25.99
CA ILE A 284 10.56 21.82 -27.15
C ILE A 284 9.76 21.62 -28.46
N LYS A 285 8.44 21.40 -28.38
CA LYS A 285 7.53 21.26 -29.54
C LYS A 285 6.63 22.47 -29.67
#